data_AF-A0AA88PS87-F1
#
_entry.id   AF-A0AA88PS87-F1
#
_cell.length_a   1.000
_cell.length_b   1.000
_cell.length_c   1.000
_cell.angle_alpha   90.00
_cell.angle_beta   90.00
_cell.angle_gamma   90.00
#
_symmetry.space_group_name_H-M   'P 1'
#
loop_
_entity.id
_entity.type
_entity.pdbx_description
1 polymer ?
#
loop_
_entity_poly.entity_id
_entity_poly.type
_entity_poly.pdbx_seq_one_letter_code
_entity_poly.pdbx_strand_id
1 'polypeptide(L)'
;MKRKVFCFTQATQKEIFLLSFLPFLIFFPISLSSQILMNDSYLQFHKGQKPANSTTLPSNGSTVDPPAGALCEQVQIQAEVFLTLGIVSLLENILVILAVVKNKNLHSPMYFFLCSLAAADMLVSVSNSLETIVIAVLNSRLLVASDHFVRLMDNVFDSMICISLVASICNLLAIAVDRYVTIFYALRYHSIVTVRRALVAIAVIWLVCVVCGIVFIVYSESKTVIVCLITMFFAMLVLMATLYVHMFLLARLHVQRIAALPPAAAGNPAPRQRSCMKGAITISILLGVFVCCWAPFFLHLILLVSCPHHPLCLCYMSHFTTYLVLIMCNSVIDPLIYACRSLEMRKTFKEILCCFGCQPSL
;
A
#
# COMPACT_ATOMS: atom_id res chain seq x y z
N MET A 1 -5.89 52.09 -0.44
CA MET A 1 -5.25 52.44 -1.73
C MET A 1 -3.74 52.28 -1.51
N LYS A 2 -3.13 51.12 -1.72
CA LYS A 2 -2.53 50.66 -2.98
C LYS A 2 -2.51 49.11 -3.03
N ARG A 3 -3.15 48.56 -4.06
CA ARG A 3 -3.03 47.19 -4.57
C ARG A 3 -1.96 47.18 -5.67
N LYS A 4 -1.43 45.98 -5.98
CA LYS A 4 -0.49 45.59 -7.06
C LYS A 4 0.98 45.80 -6.62
N VAL A 5 1.94 44.88 -6.81
CA VAL A 5 2.15 43.85 -7.83
C VAL A 5 2.99 42.73 -7.20
N PHE A 6 2.55 41.47 -7.22
CA PHE A 6 3.41 40.29 -7.28
C PHE A 6 2.56 39.11 -7.76
N CYS A 7 2.27 39.13 -9.05
CA CYS A 7 1.62 38.04 -9.76
C CYS A 7 2.32 37.97 -11.12
N PHE A 8 3.46 37.29 -11.18
CA PHE A 8 4.07 36.77 -12.41
C PHE A 8 5.28 35.93 -11.99
N THR A 9 5.04 34.62 -11.76
CA THR A 9 6.00 33.47 -11.89
C THR A 9 5.47 32.20 -11.22
N GLN A 10 4.18 31.85 -11.40
CA GLN A 10 3.66 30.55 -10.91
C GLN A 10 2.90 29.73 -11.96
N ALA A 11 2.84 30.21 -13.21
CA ALA A 11 2.16 29.52 -14.30
C ALA A 11 3.09 28.60 -15.12
N THR A 12 4.42 28.80 -15.08
CA THR A 12 5.38 28.05 -15.91
C THR A 12 5.95 26.80 -15.26
N GLN A 13 5.66 26.54 -13.98
CA GLN A 13 6.22 25.38 -13.26
C GLN A 13 5.32 24.13 -13.28
N LYS A 14 4.09 24.23 -13.83
CA LYS A 14 3.13 23.11 -13.87
C LYS A 14 3.25 22.22 -15.10
N GLU A 15 3.88 22.68 -16.19
CA GLU A 15 3.94 21.91 -17.45
C GLU A 15 5.27 21.22 -17.71
N ILE A 16 6.31 21.49 -16.91
CA ILE A 16 7.65 20.91 -17.11
C ILE A 16 7.78 19.48 -16.51
N PHE A 17 6.86 19.06 -15.63
CA PHE A 17 6.96 17.76 -14.95
C PHE A 17 6.32 16.60 -15.75
N LEU A 18 5.50 16.90 -16.76
CA LEU A 18 4.67 15.92 -17.48
C LEU A 18 5.32 15.36 -18.75
N LEU A 19 6.45 15.92 -19.21
CA LEU A 19 7.02 15.62 -20.53
C LEU A 19 8.40 14.92 -20.49
N SER A 20 8.90 14.52 -19.33
CA SER A 20 10.25 13.93 -19.18
C SER A 20 10.30 12.40 -19.15
N PHE A 21 9.18 11.71 -19.36
CA PHE A 21 9.13 10.23 -19.26
C PHE A 21 8.61 9.58 -20.53
N LEU A 22 9.45 9.51 -21.56
CA LEU A 22 9.49 8.52 -22.66
C LEU A 22 10.71 8.92 -23.51
N PRO A 23 11.70 8.04 -23.79
CA PRO A 23 11.46 6.74 -24.44
C PRO A 23 12.34 5.59 -23.91
N PHE A 24 11.94 4.34 -24.19
CA PHE A 24 12.69 3.31 -24.94
C PHE A 24 12.11 1.92 -24.67
N LEU A 25 11.53 1.37 -25.73
CA LEU A 25 11.20 -0.04 -25.92
C LEU A 25 12.49 -0.84 -26.13
N ILE A 26 12.59 -2.05 -25.55
CA ILE A 26 13.13 -3.28 -26.16
C ILE A 26 13.07 -4.45 -25.13
N PHE A 27 12.76 -5.62 -25.67
CA PHE A 27 12.38 -6.96 -25.17
C PHE A 27 12.97 -7.56 -23.87
N PHE A 28 12.08 -8.24 -23.11
CA PHE A 28 12.00 -9.67 -22.67
C PHE A 28 11.26 -9.75 -21.29
N PRO A 29 10.49 -10.82 -20.92
CA PRO A 29 9.41 -10.77 -19.87
C PRO A 29 9.54 -11.67 -18.57
N ILE A 30 9.80 -11.12 -17.33
CA ILE A 30 9.95 -11.91 -16.06
C ILE A 30 8.56 -11.96 -15.50
N SER A 31 7.98 -13.14 -15.53
CA SER A 31 6.96 -13.51 -14.58
C SER A 31 7.08 -15.00 -14.33
N LEU A 32 6.69 -15.40 -13.12
CA LEU A 32 6.85 -16.74 -12.54
C LEU A 32 8.29 -17.18 -12.18
N SER A 33 9.31 -16.41 -12.56
CA SER A 33 10.71 -16.76 -12.25
C SER A 33 11.07 -16.64 -10.77
N SER A 34 10.47 -15.77 -9.97
CA SER A 34 10.90 -15.64 -8.57
C SER A 34 10.54 -16.85 -7.72
N GLN A 35 9.37 -17.47 -7.92
CA GLN A 35 9.03 -18.71 -7.20
C GLN A 35 9.65 -19.95 -7.84
N ILE A 36 9.72 -20.03 -9.19
CA ILE A 36 10.30 -21.20 -9.87
C ILE A 36 11.84 -21.17 -9.87
N LEU A 37 12.51 -20.03 -10.08
CA LEU A 37 13.96 -19.91 -9.89
C LEU A 37 14.35 -19.93 -8.41
N MET A 38 13.56 -19.43 -7.45
CA MET A 38 13.88 -19.72 -6.05
C MET A 38 13.77 -21.21 -5.79
N ASN A 39 12.74 -21.89 -6.29
CA ASN A 39 12.62 -23.34 -6.14
C ASN A 39 13.76 -24.08 -6.87
N ASP A 40 14.18 -23.65 -8.07
CA ASP A 40 15.29 -24.26 -8.82
C ASP A 40 16.67 -23.92 -8.22
N SER A 41 16.87 -22.71 -7.69
CA SER A 41 18.12 -22.31 -7.00
C SER A 41 18.23 -22.97 -5.63
N TYR A 42 17.10 -23.13 -4.93
CA TYR A 42 16.97 -23.87 -3.67
C TYR A 42 17.13 -25.38 -3.88
N LEU A 43 16.56 -25.93 -4.95
CA LEU A 43 16.72 -27.33 -5.35
C LEU A 43 18.13 -27.60 -5.89
N GLN A 44 18.80 -26.64 -6.55
CA GLN A 44 20.22 -26.72 -6.90
C GLN A 44 21.12 -26.65 -5.66
N PHE A 45 20.82 -25.78 -4.69
CA PHE A 45 21.52 -25.72 -3.40
C PHE A 45 21.40 -27.06 -2.65
N HIS A 46 20.20 -27.66 -2.59
CA HIS A 46 19.99 -28.99 -2.00
C HIS A 46 20.60 -30.14 -2.82
N LYS A 47 20.64 -30.06 -4.16
CA LYS A 47 21.31 -31.07 -5.01
C LYS A 47 22.84 -31.00 -4.90
N GLY A 48 23.41 -29.82 -4.62
CA GLY A 48 24.83 -29.64 -4.31
C GLY A 48 25.25 -30.25 -2.97
N GLN A 49 24.28 -30.70 -2.16
CA GLN A 49 24.47 -31.25 -0.82
C GLN A 49 24.05 -32.73 -0.74
N LYS A 50 24.08 -33.48 -1.85
CA LYS A 50 24.00 -34.95 -1.80
C LYS A 50 25.32 -35.48 -1.20
N PRO A 51 25.30 -36.25 -0.09
CA PRO A 51 26.52 -36.86 0.43
C PRO A 51 27.05 -37.86 -0.60
N ALA A 52 28.30 -37.69 -1.00
CA ALA A 52 29.05 -38.69 -1.75
C ALA A 52 29.08 -39.99 -0.90
N ASN A 53 28.73 -41.12 -1.53
CA ASN A 53 28.88 -42.45 -0.96
C ASN A 53 30.29 -42.64 -0.38
N SER A 54 30.41 -42.98 0.91
CA SER A 54 31.62 -43.56 1.50
C SER A 54 31.31 -44.25 2.84
N THR A 55 31.19 -45.57 2.75
CA THR A 55 31.62 -46.63 3.68
C THR A 55 32.16 -46.27 5.09
N THR A 56 31.48 -46.78 6.12
CA THR A 56 31.93 -47.34 7.42
C THR A 56 33.28 -46.93 8.06
N LEU A 57 33.26 -46.25 9.22
CA LEU A 57 33.67 -46.67 10.60
C LEU A 57 33.92 -45.43 11.51
N PRO A 58 33.92 -45.56 12.86
CA PRO A 58 33.41 -44.51 13.76
C PRO A 58 34.45 -43.69 14.53
N SER A 59 33.93 -42.56 15.04
CA SER A 59 34.33 -41.78 16.22
C SER A 59 35.72 -41.14 16.25
N ASN A 60 35.76 -39.80 16.15
CA ASN A 60 36.30 -39.00 17.25
C ASN A 60 35.79 -37.55 17.21
N GLY A 61 35.67 -36.96 18.39
CA GLY A 61 35.02 -35.68 18.62
C GLY A 61 35.71 -34.49 17.96
N SER A 62 34.90 -33.71 17.27
CA SER A 62 35.10 -32.28 17.03
C SER A 62 33.69 -31.69 16.88
N THR A 63 33.38 -30.66 17.66
CA THR A 63 32.17 -29.85 17.51
C THR A 63 32.15 -29.29 16.09
N VAL A 64 31.41 -29.97 15.22
CA VAL A 64 31.12 -29.50 13.86
C VAL A 64 30.12 -28.37 14.03
N ASP A 65 30.57 -27.13 13.83
CA ASP A 65 29.66 -26.02 13.61
C ASP A 65 28.66 -26.45 12.52
N PRO A 66 27.35 -26.28 12.74
CA PRO A 66 26.37 -26.76 11.77
C PRO A 66 26.63 -26.07 10.42
N PRO A 67 26.53 -26.80 9.29
CA PRO A 67 26.74 -26.21 7.99
C PRO A 67 25.79 -25.02 7.83
N ALA A 68 26.32 -23.89 7.37
CA ALA A 68 25.60 -22.62 7.18
C ALA A 68 24.38 -22.68 6.23
N GLY A 69 23.95 -23.87 5.80
CA GLY A 69 22.75 -24.14 5.01
C GLY A 69 21.57 -24.72 5.80
N ALA A 70 21.64 -24.83 7.13
CA ALA A 70 20.62 -25.51 7.94
C ALA A 70 19.55 -24.60 8.60
N LEU A 71 19.43 -23.31 8.27
CA LEU A 71 18.74 -22.35 9.18
C LEU A 71 17.66 -21.43 8.55
N CYS A 72 16.94 -21.86 7.53
CA CYS A 72 15.80 -21.06 7.03
C CYS A 72 14.56 -21.95 6.93
N GLU A 73 13.82 -22.04 8.04
CA GLU A 73 12.53 -22.73 8.06
C GLU A 73 11.50 -21.88 7.32
N GLN A 74 10.98 -22.41 6.22
CA GLN A 74 9.98 -21.73 5.41
C GLN A 74 8.64 -21.71 6.17
N VAL A 75 8.16 -20.52 6.51
CA VAL A 75 6.83 -20.34 7.09
C VAL A 75 5.78 -20.44 5.98
N GLN A 76 5.22 -21.63 5.80
CA GLN A 76 4.17 -21.86 4.81
C GLN A 76 2.81 -21.52 5.42
N ILE A 77 2.26 -20.38 5.00
CA ILE A 77 0.92 -19.94 5.40
C ILE A 77 -0.13 -20.67 4.55
N GLN A 78 -1.17 -21.19 5.19
CA GLN A 78 -2.25 -21.92 4.51
C GLN A 78 -3.07 -20.99 3.61
N ALA A 79 -3.49 -21.49 2.45
CA ALA A 79 -4.33 -20.76 1.49
C ALA A 79 -5.62 -20.21 2.12
N GLU A 80 -6.17 -20.92 3.11
CA GLU A 80 -7.35 -20.51 3.88
C GLU A 80 -7.17 -19.13 4.54
N VAL A 81 -5.96 -18.81 5.02
CA VAL A 81 -5.66 -17.51 5.63
C VAL A 81 -5.74 -16.39 4.60
N PHE A 82 -5.20 -16.59 3.41
CA PHE A 82 -5.25 -15.60 2.33
C PHE A 82 -6.68 -15.35 1.86
N LEU A 83 -7.49 -16.40 1.73
CA LEU A 83 -8.89 -16.28 1.33
C LEU A 83 -9.74 -15.61 2.41
N THR A 84 -9.55 -15.96 3.67
CA THR A 84 -10.29 -15.33 4.78
C THR A 84 -9.95 -13.86 4.93
N LEU A 85 -8.65 -13.50 4.91
CA LEU A 85 -8.22 -12.10 4.92
C LEU A 85 -8.72 -11.34 3.69
N GLY A 86 -8.71 -11.97 2.51
CA GLY A 86 -9.23 -11.39 1.28
C GLY A 86 -10.72 -11.07 1.36
N ILE A 87 -11.53 -12.01 1.87
CA ILE A 87 -12.97 -11.82 2.06
C ILE A 87 -13.25 -10.72 3.08
N VAL A 88 -12.56 -10.72 4.23
CA VAL A 88 -12.72 -9.69 5.26
C VAL A 88 -12.37 -8.31 4.69
N SER A 89 -11.20 -8.18 4.05
CA SER A 89 -10.76 -6.94 3.40
C SER A 89 -11.78 -6.45 2.36
N LEU A 90 -12.31 -7.34 1.52
CA LEU A 90 -13.29 -6.99 0.50
C LEU A 90 -14.58 -6.44 1.14
N LEU A 91 -15.12 -7.13 2.14
CA LEU A 91 -16.36 -6.74 2.80
C LEU A 91 -16.23 -5.41 3.57
N GLU A 92 -15.14 -5.22 4.30
CA GLU A 92 -14.91 -4.00 5.08
C GLU A 92 -14.70 -2.77 4.18
N ASN A 93 -13.98 -2.93 3.06
CA ASN A 93 -13.78 -1.83 2.12
C ASN A 93 -15.05 -1.52 1.29
N ILE A 94 -15.88 -2.53 0.97
CA ILE A 94 -17.24 -2.29 0.43
C ILE A 94 -18.06 -1.48 1.45
N LEU A 95 -17.99 -1.82 2.73
CA LEU A 95 -18.70 -1.09 3.79
C LEU A 95 -18.25 0.38 3.89
N VAL A 96 -16.96 0.68 3.73
CA VAL A 96 -16.43 2.05 3.64
C VAL A 96 -17.10 2.81 2.50
N ILE A 97 -17.13 2.24 1.29
CA ILE A 97 -17.73 2.88 0.11
C ILE A 97 -19.23 3.10 0.33
N LEU A 98 -19.95 2.08 0.80
CA LEU A 98 -21.39 2.17 1.08
C LEU A 98 -21.72 3.25 2.12
N ALA A 99 -20.89 3.39 3.16
CA ALA A 99 -21.09 4.42 4.18
C ALA A 99 -21.01 5.83 3.61
N VAL A 100 -19.99 6.10 2.78
CA VAL A 100 -19.83 7.41 2.15
C VAL A 100 -20.99 7.70 1.18
N VAL A 101 -21.41 6.71 0.39
CA VAL A 101 -22.54 6.85 -0.54
C VAL A 101 -23.86 7.10 0.18
N LYS A 102 -24.13 6.43 1.30
CA LYS A 102 -25.39 6.57 2.05
C LYS A 102 -25.46 7.85 2.87
N ASN A 103 -24.36 8.27 3.50
CA ASN A 103 -24.37 9.39 4.43
C ASN A 103 -23.87 10.68 3.77
N LYS A 104 -24.80 11.59 3.46
CA LYS A 104 -24.49 12.91 2.87
C LYS A 104 -23.53 13.76 3.72
N ASN A 105 -23.46 13.53 5.04
CA ASN A 105 -22.51 14.22 5.91
C ASN A 105 -21.04 13.84 5.62
N LEU A 106 -20.82 12.70 4.95
CA LEU A 106 -19.51 12.23 4.51
C LEU A 106 -19.14 12.73 3.10
N HIS A 107 -19.93 13.58 2.44
CA HIS A 107 -19.61 14.10 1.10
C HIS A 107 -18.57 15.24 1.11
N SER A 108 -17.56 15.15 1.97
CA SER A 108 -16.38 16.02 1.94
C SER A 108 -15.30 15.42 1.03
N PRO A 109 -14.49 16.24 0.31
CA PRO A 109 -13.41 15.79 -0.58
C PRO A 109 -12.52 14.67 0.00
N MET A 110 -12.18 14.75 1.30
CA MET A 110 -11.37 13.73 1.97
C MET A 110 -11.99 12.32 1.89
N TYR A 111 -13.31 12.18 2.06
CA TYR A 111 -13.96 10.88 2.05
C TYR A 111 -14.03 10.26 0.65
N PHE A 112 -13.98 11.06 -0.42
CA PHE A 112 -13.84 10.53 -1.78
C PHE A 112 -12.46 9.92 -2.01
N PHE A 113 -11.39 10.52 -1.46
CA PHE A 113 -10.07 9.89 -1.46
C PHE A 113 -10.04 8.62 -0.60
N LEU A 114 -10.79 8.57 0.50
CA LEU A 114 -10.96 7.35 1.30
C LEU A 114 -11.69 6.25 0.52
N CYS A 115 -12.73 6.57 -0.26
CA CYS A 115 -13.37 5.60 -1.15
C CYS A 115 -12.42 5.10 -2.24
N SER A 116 -11.60 5.99 -2.79
CA SER A 116 -10.59 5.60 -3.78
C SER A 116 -9.50 4.72 -3.16
N LEU A 117 -9.12 4.96 -1.91
CA LEU A 117 -8.20 4.10 -1.16
C LEU A 117 -8.83 2.72 -0.89
N ALA A 118 -10.08 2.69 -0.43
CA ALA A 118 -10.83 1.45 -0.25
C ALA A 118 -10.95 0.62 -1.54
N ALA A 119 -11.12 1.29 -2.70
CA ALA A 119 -11.11 0.60 -3.99
C ALA A 119 -9.75 -0.02 -4.33
N ALA A 120 -8.64 0.66 -4.02
CA ALA A 120 -7.29 0.10 -4.18
C ALA A 120 -7.08 -1.12 -3.25
N ASP A 121 -7.51 -1.02 -2.00
CA ASP A 121 -7.43 -2.13 -1.03
C ASP A 121 -8.28 -3.33 -1.45
N MET A 122 -9.46 -3.08 -2.05
CA MET A 122 -10.28 -4.13 -2.68
C MET A 122 -9.54 -4.82 -3.83
N LEU A 123 -8.85 -4.07 -4.70
CA LEU A 123 -8.06 -4.65 -5.79
C LEU A 123 -6.94 -5.57 -5.25
N VAL A 124 -6.23 -5.19 -4.18
CA VAL A 124 -5.25 -6.08 -3.52
C VAL A 124 -5.93 -7.37 -3.08
N SER A 125 -7.05 -7.27 -2.37
CA SER A 125 -7.75 -8.43 -1.82
C SER A 125 -8.28 -9.39 -2.89
N VAL A 126 -8.83 -8.85 -3.97
CA VAL A 126 -9.33 -9.63 -5.12
C VAL A 126 -8.18 -10.30 -5.85
N SER A 127 -7.08 -9.57 -6.12
CA SER A 127 -5.92 -10.10 -6.82
C SER A 127 -5.33 -11.29 -6.09
N ASN A 128 -5.03 -11.12 -4.79
CA ASN A 128 -4.42 -12.17 -3.98
C ASN A 128 -5.36 -13.38 -3.76
N SER A 129 -6.67 -13.13 -3.61
CA SER A 129 -7.65 -14.22 -3.47
C SER A 129 -7.76 -15.03 -4.77
N LEU A 130 -7.83 -14.36 -5.91
CA LEU A 130 -7.90 -15.02 -7.22
C LEU A 130 -6.61 -15.78 -7.52
N GLU A 131 -5.44 -15.20 -7.24
CA GLU A 131 -4.14 -15.86 -7.37
C GLU A 131 -4.10 -17.14 -6.52
N THR A 132 -4.51 -17.05 -5.24
CA THR A 132 -4.57 -18.20 -4.32
C THR A 132 -5.50 -19.30 -4.85
N ILE A 133 -6.68 -18.93 -5.37
CA ILE A 133 -7.63 -19.89 -5.96
C ILE A 133 -7.03 -20.55 -7.21
N VAL A 134 -6.40 -19.78 -8.10
CA VAL A 134 -5.76 -20.29 -9.32
C VAL A 134 -4.66 -21.29 -8.95
N ILE A 135 -3.79 -20.96 -7.99
CA ILE A 135 -2.75 -21.86 -7.49
C ILE A 135 -3.36 -23.14 -6.93
N ALA A 136 -4.42 -23.05 -6.11
CA ALA A 136 -5.08 -24.22 -5.54
C ALA A 136 -5.72 -25.13 -6.60
N VAL A 137 -6.34 -24.55 -7.63
CA VAL A 137 -6.96 -25.28 -8.75
C VAL A 137 -5.90 -25.99 -9.62
N LEU A 138 -4.78 -25.33 -9.89
CA LEU A 138 -3.67 -25.92 -10.66
C LEU A 138 -3.01 -27.06 -9.87
N ASN A 139 -2.81 -26.89 -8.55
CA ASN A 139 -2.23 -27.92 -7.68
C ASN A 139 -3.13 -29.15 -7.52
N SER A 140 -4.45 -28.97 -7.48
CA SER A 140 -5.43 -30.07 -7.42
C SER A 140 -5.60 -30.82 -8.74
N ARG A 141 -4.86 -30.45 -9.81
CA ARG A 141 -4.95 -31.02 -11.16
C ARG A 141 -6.36 -30.93 -11.77
N LEU A 142 -7.24 -30.07 -11.21
CA LEU A 142 -8.61 -29.90 -11.68
C LEU A 142 -8.65 -29.17 -13.02
N LEU A 143 -7.68 -28.30 -13.27
CA LEU A 143 -7.54 -27.52 -14.50
C LEU A 143 -6.08 -27.62 -14.97
N VAL A 144 -5.87 -28.11 -16.19
CA VAL A 144 -4.55 -28.12 -16.84
C VAL A 144 -4.46 -26.89 -17.73
N ALA A 145 -3.72 -25.89 -17.27
CA ALA A 145 -3.46 -24.67 -18.03
C ALA A 145 -2.10 -24.74 -18.74
N SER A 146 -1.95 -24.02 -19.86
CA SER A 146 -0.66 -23.86 -20.51
C SER A 146 0.26 -22.94 -19.71
N ASP A 147 1.56 -23.18 -19.77
CA ASP A 147 2.56 -22.35 -19.07
C ASP A 147 2.45 -20.86 -19.43
N HIS A 148 2.12 -20.57 -20.69
CA HIS A 148 1.87 -19.20 -21.16
C HIS A 148 0.66 -18.57 -20.45
N PHE A 149 -0.44 -19.31 -20.29
CA PHE A 149 -1.64 -18.81 -19.61
C PHE A 149 -1.38 -18.55 -18.13
N VAL A 150 -0.65 -19.45 -17.46
CA VAL A 150 -0.27 -19.29 -16.04
C VAL A 150 0.57 -18.03 -15.84
N ARG A 151 1.60 -17.81 -16.67
CA ARG A 151 2.43 -16.60 -16.63
C ARG A 151 1.63 -15.33 -16.94
N LEU A 152 0.69 -15.39 -17.88
CA LEU A 152 -0.13 -14.22 -18.19
C LEU A 152 -1.00 -13.83 -16.99
N MET A 153 -1.62 -14.80 -16.32
CA MET A 153 -2.44 -14.54 -15.13
C MET A 153 -1.60 -14.03 -13.96
N ASP A 154 -0.42 -14.60 -13.72
CA ASP A 154 0.55 -14.13 -12.73
C ASP A 154 0.92 -12.65 -12.94
N ASN A 155 1.36 -12.28 -14.15
CA ASN A 155 1.62 -10.88 -14.51
C ASN A 155 0.43 -9.94 -14.24
N VAL A 156 -0.79 -10.42 -14.52
CA VAL A 156 -2.01 -9.64 -14.31
C VAL A 156 -2.28 -9.44 -12.83
N PHE A 157 -2.14 -10.47 -11.99
CA PHE A 157 -2.29 -10.36 -10.54
C PHE A 157 -1.25 -9.43 -9.92
N ASP A 158 0.03 -9.61 -10.28
CA ASP A 158 1.12 -8.73 -9.82
C ASP A 158 0.89 -7.27 -10.25
N SER A 159 0.43 -7.06 -11.47
CA SER A 159 0.09 -5.71 -11.94
C SER A 159 -1.07 -5.09 -11.18
N MET A 160 -2.11 -5.86 -10.85
CA MET A 160 -3.22 -5.33 -10.05
C MET A 160 -2.75 -4.94 -8.65
N ILE A 161 -1.84 -5.72 -8.05
CA ILE A 161 -1.18 -5.38 -6.77
C ILE A 161 -0.36 -4.10 -6.93
N CYS A 162 0.41 -3.95 -8.01
CA CYS A 162 1.19 -2.74 -8.30
C CYS A 162 0.29 -1.50 -8.50
N ILE A 163 -0.77 -1.61 -9.29
CA ILE A 163 -1.76 -0.53 -9.50
C ILE A 163 -2.32 -0.08 -8.16
N SER A 164 -2.70 -1.04 -7.32
CA SER A 164 -3.28 -0.78 -5.99
C SER A 164 -2.29 -0.10 -5.07
N LEU A 165 -1.05 -0.58 -4.99
CA LEU A 165 0.03 0.03 -4.20
C LEU A 165 0.23 1.51 -4.58
N VAL A 166 0.38 1.79 -5.88
CA VAL A 166 0.58 3.17 -6.36
C VAL A 166 -0.66 4.01 -6.05
N ALA A 167 -1.87 3.46 -6.25
CA ALA A 167 -3.12 4.14 -5.93
C ALA A 167 -3.24 4.45 -4.43
N SER A 168 -2.89 3.52 -3.55
CA SER A 168 -2.96 3.71 -2.10
C SER A 168 -2.00 4.81 -1.65
N ILE A 169 -0.77 4.83 -2.15
CA ILE A 169 0.21 5.89 -1.84
C ILE A 169 -0.27 7.25 -2.34
N CYS A 170 -0.74 7.33 -3.59
CA CYS A 170 -1.22 8.58 -4.16
C CYS A 170 -2.46 9.11 -3.42
N ASN A 171 -3.37 8.22 -2.99
CA ASN A 171 -4.55 8.61 -2.20
C ASN A 171 -4.16 9.05 -0.78
N LEU A 172 -3.24 8.36 -0.11
CA LEU A 172 -2.71 8.79 1.19
C LEU A 172 -2.03 10.16 1.09
N LEU A 173 -1.25 10.40 0.04
CA LEU A 173 -0.66 11.70 -0.25
C LEU A 173 -1.74 12.77 -0.51
N ALA A 174 -2.78 12.45 -1.28
CA ALA A 174 -3.88 13.37 -1.54
C ALA A 174 -4.65 13.72 -0.25
N ILE A 175 -4.86 12.75 0.64
CA ILE A 175 -5.43 12.96 1.98
C ILE A 175 -4.51 13.86 2.81
N ALA A 176 -3.19 13.64 2.77
CA ALA A 176 -2.20 14.47 3.44
C ALA A 176 -2.29 15.93 2.96
N VAL A 177 -2.37 16.13 1.63
CA VAL A 177 -2.49 17.46 1.01
C VAL A 177 -3.82 18.13 1.36
N ASP A 178 -4.96 17.41 1.29
CA ASP A 178 -6.26 17.94 1.73
C ASP A 178 -6.19 18.45 3.18
N ARG A 179 -5.53 17.68 4.03
CA ARG A 179 -5.44 17.95 5.46
C ARG A 179 -4.48 19.09 5.76
N TYR A 180 -3.38 19.15 5.04
CA TYR A 180 -2.49 20.31 5.01
C TYR A 180 -3.26 21.58 4.63
N VAL A 181 -4.03 21.57 3.54
CA VAL A 181 -4.80 22.73 3.10
C VAL A 181 -5.90 23.10 4.11
N THR A 182 -6.56 22.09 4.70
CA THR A 182 -7.58 22.30 5.75
C THR A 182 -7.01 23.01 6.97
N ILE A 183 -5.79 22.65 7.39
CA ILE A 183 -5.14 23.21 8.59
C ILE A 183 -4.60 24.60 8.31
N PHE A 184 -3.83 24.79 7.22
CA PHE A 184 -3.11 26.04 6.96
C PHE A 184 -3.93 27.09 6.23
N TYR A 185 -4.89 26.68 5.41
CA TYR A 185 -5.72 27.56 4.62
C TYR A 185 -7.21 27.42 4.99
N ALA A 186 -7.51 27.22 6.29
CA ALA A 186 -8.86 26.97 6.80
C ALA A 186 -9.94 27.95 6.30
N LEU A 187 -9.61 29.25 6.14
CA LEU A 187 -10.54 30.28 5.64
C LEU A 187 -10.75 30.22 4.12
N ARG A 188 -9.81 29.66 3.37
CA ARG A 188 -9.89 29.51 1.91
C ARG A 188 -10.22 28.09 1.49
N TYR A 189 -10.23 27.12 2.40
CA TYR A 189 -10.45 25.69 2.11
C TYR A 189 -11.65 25.47 1.20
N HIS A 190 -12.82 26.01 1.55
CA HIS A 190 -14.05 25.84 0.77
C HIS A 190 -13.98 26.44 -0.66
N SER A 191 -13.08 27.40 -0.91
CA SER A 191 -12.84 27.96 -2.26
C SER A 191 -11.78 27.20 -3.05
N ILE A 192 -10.88 26.49 -2.36
CA ILE A 192 -9.74 25.80 -2.96
C ILE A 192 -10.09 24.34 -3.24
N VAL A 193 -10.60 23.62 -2.24
CA VAL A 193 -10.86 22.19 -2.27
C VAL A 193 -12.36 21.97 -2.47
N THR A 194 -12.71 21.35 -3.59
CA THR A 194 -14.09 21.06 -3.98
C THR A 194 -14.22 19.61 -4.41
N VAL A 195 -15.42 19.05 -4.30
CA VAL A 195 -15.69 17.65 -4.70
C VAL A 195 -15.32 17.41 -6.16
N ARG A 196 -15.67 18.33 -7.07
CA ARG A 196 -15.33 18.20 -8.50
C ARG A 196 -13.82 18.08 -8.72
N ARG A 197 -13.02 18.92 -8.04
CA ARG A 197 -11.55 18.85 -8.14
C ARG A 197 -10.99 17.57 -7.55
N ALA A 198 -11.57 17.07 -6.45
CA ALA A 198 -11.16 15.80 -5.86
C ALA A 198 -11.46 14.61 -6.79
N LEU A 199 -12.63 14.58 -7.42
CA LEU A 199 -12.99 13.54 -8.41
C LEU A 199 -12.06 13.56 -9.63
N VAL A 200 -11.71 14.75 -10.14
CA VAL A 200 -10.71 14.89 -11.21
C VAL A 200 -9.34 14.38 -10.75
N ALA A 201 -8.90 14.73 -9.53
CA ALA A 201 -7.64 14.24 -8.99
C ALA A 201 -7.63 12.71 -8.85
N ILE A 202 -8.72 12.10 -8.38
CA ILE A 202 -8.87 10.64 -8.30
C ILE A 202 -8.77 10.02 -9.70
N ALA A 203 -9.46 10.56 -10.70
CA ALA A 203 -9.38 10.06 -12.07
C ALA A 203 -7.95 10.11 -12.63
N VAL A 204 -7.21 11.19 -12.36
CA VAL A 204 -5.79 11.31 -12.73
C VAL A 204 -4.92 10.30 -11.99
N ILE A 205 -5.15 10.09 -10.69
CA ILE A 205 -4.45 9.07 -9.90
C ILE A 205 -4.63 7.70 -10.55
N TRP A 206 -5.86 7.27 -10.80
CA TRP A 206 -6.14 5.97 -11.41
C TRP A 206 -5.52 5.82 -12.80
N LEU A 207 -5.56 6.86 -13.62
CA LEU A 207 -4.91 6.85 -14.92
C LEU A 207 -3.39 6.60 -14.79
N VAL A 208 -2.72 7.32 -13.88
CA VAL A 208 -1.29 7.12 -13.60
C VAL A 208 -1.04 5.71 -13.07
N CYS A 209 -1.87 5.20 -12.15
CA CYS A 209 -1.72 3.86 -11.60
C CYS A 209 -1.84 2.78 -12.68
N VAL A 210 -2.84 2.89 -13.57
CA VAL A 210 -3.02 1.94 -14.69
C VAL A 210 -1.84 1.99 -15.66
N VAL A 211 -1.33 3.18 -15.98
CA VAL A 211 -0.12 3.31 -16.80
C VAL A 211 1.07 2.63 -16.12
N CYS A 212 1.27 2.86 -14.82
CA CYS A 212 2.31 2.18 -14.05
C CYS A 212 2.14 0.65 -14.05
N GLY A 213 0.92 0.14 -13.91
CA GLY A 213 0.62 -1.29 -13.99
C GLY A 213 0.92 -1.89 -15.36
N ILE A 214 0.52 -1.22 -16.44
CA ILE A 214 0.84 -1.66 -17.81
C ILE A 214 2.35 -1.68 -18.03
N VAL A 215 3.07 -0.64 -17.59
CA VAL A 215 4.54 -0.61 -17.64
C VAL A 215 5.14 -1.77 -16.84
N PHE A 216 4.56 -2.09 -15.68
CA PHE A 216 4.98 -3.21 -14.86
C PHE A 216 4.82 -4.55 -15.62
N ILE A 217 3.66 -4.81 -16.25
CA ILE A 217 3.44 -6.02 -17.06
C ILE A 217 4.41 -6.10 -18.24
N VAL A 218 4.57 -5.00 -18.99
CA VAL A 218 5.34 -5.00 -20.24
C VAL A 218 6.84 -5.20 -19.98
N TYR A 219 7.34 -4.66 -18.87
CA TYR A 219 8.77 -4.63 -18.55
C TYR A 219 9.11 -5.40 -17.28
N SER A 220 8.30 -6.41 -16.93
CA SER A 220 8.45 -7.17 -15.69
C SER A 220 9.82 -7.87 -15.55
N GLU A 221 10.56 -8.19 -16.63
CA GLU A 221 11.97 -8.67 -16.46
C GLU A 221 12.94 -7.62 -16.01
N SER A 222 12.67 -6.38 -16.38
CA SER A 222 13.69 -5.38 -16.24
C SER A 222 13.84 -5.06 -14.76
N LYS A 223 15.03 -5.34 -14.23
CA LYS A 223 15.43 -4.87 -12.89
C LYS A 223 15.17 -3.36 -12.74
N THR A 224 15.22 -2.61 -13.83
CA THR A 224 14.89 -1.18 -13.88
C THR A 224 13.48 -0.89 -13.41
N VAL A 225 12.48 -1.72 -13.72
CA VAL A 225 11.10 -1.52 -13.24
C VAL A 225 11.01 -1.72 -11.74
N ILE A 226 11.66 -2.76 -11.22
CA ILE A 226 11.69 -3.03 -9.76
C ILE A 226 12.40 -1.88 -9.05
N VAL A 227 13.53 -1.40 -9.58
CA VAL A 227 14.24 -0.22 -9.06
C VAL A 227 13.37 1.03 -9.16
N CYS A 228 12.62 1.23 -10.25
CA CYS A 228 11.69 2.34 -10.40
C CYS A 228 10.57 2.29 -9.34
N LEU A 229 10.00 1.11 -9.09
CA LEU A 229 8.98 0.91 -8.07
C LEU A 229 9.53 1.21 -6.66
N ILE A 230 10.71 0.69 -6.33
CA ILE A 230 11.41 0.96 -5.06
C ILE A 230 11.68 2.45 -4.89
N THR A 231 12.24 3.10 -5.91
CA THR A 231 12.59 4.53 -5.86
C THR A 231 11.35 5.41 -5.76
N MET A 232 10.28 5.11 -6.52
CA MET A 232 9.00 5.81 -6.40
C MET A 232 8.38 5.64 -5.01
N PHE A 233 8.40 4.43 -4.45
CA PHE A 233 7.88 4.17 -3.11
C PHE A 233 8.60 5.02 -2.06
N PHE A 234 9.94 5.00 -2.03
CA PHE A 234 10.69 5.79 -1.07
C PHE A 234 10.57 7.29 -1.31
N ALA A 235 10.54 7.75 -2.56
CA ALA A 235 10.32 9.16 -2.88
C ALA A 235 8.97 9.66 -2.35
N MET A 236 7.90 8.89 -2.58
CA MET A 236 6.58 9.21 -2.06
C MET A 236 6.51 9.09 -0.54
N LEU A 237 7.19 8.11 0.07
CA LEU A 237 7.27 7.98 1.52
C LEU A 237 7.97 9.18 2.16
N VAL A 238 9.09 9.63 1.60
CA VAL A 238 9.80 10.85 2.04
C VAL A 238 8.90 12.09 1.87
N LEU A 239 8.20 12.22 0.74
CA LEU A 239 7.26 13.31 0.53
C LEU A 239 6.12 13.30 1.57
N MET A 240 5.52 12.14 1.84
CA MET A 240 4.49 12.00 2.88
C MET A 240 5.06 12.29 4.28
N ALA A 241 6.22 11.74 4.62
CA ALA A 241 6.86 11.95 5.92
C ALA A 241 7.18 13.42 6.16
N THR A 242 7.75 14.12 5.16
CA THR A 242 8.05 15.56 5.27
C THR A 242 6.78 16.39 5.44
N LEU A 243 5.72 16.10 4.68
CA LEU A 243 4.41 16.76 4.86
C LEU A 243 3.83 16.53 6.25
N TYR A 244 3.94 15.33 6.80
CA TYR A 244 3.43 15.03 8.14
C TYR A 244 4.27 15.62 9.26
N VAL A 245 5.60 15.55 9.18
CA VAL A 245 6.48 16.19 10.14
C VAL A 245 6.22 17.69 10.16
N HIS A 246 6.10 18.32 8.98
CA HIS A 246 5.78 19.73 8.87
C HIS A 246 4.39 20.06 9.43
N MET A 247 3.37 19.26 9.09
CA MET A 247 2.01 19.40 9.63
C MET A 247 1.99 19.28 11.16
N PHE A 248 2.71 18.32 11.73
CA PHE A 248 2.76 18.08 13.16
C PHE A 248 3.54 19.18 13.90
N LEU A 249 4.72 19.55 13.39
CA LEU A 249 5.54 20.61 13.99
C LEU A 249 4.77 21.93 14.05
N LEU A 250 4.16 22.32 12.95
CA LEU A 250 3.35 23.53 12.90
C LEU A 250 2.10 23.44 13.78
N ALA A 251 1.44 22.27 13.86
CA ALA A 251 0.34 22.09 14.81
C ALA A 251 0.80 22.29 16.26
N ARG A 252 1.99 21.78 16.63
CA ARG A 252 2.57 21.98 17.97
C ARG A 252 2.95 23.44 18.20
N LEU A 253 3.52 24.11 17.21
CA LEU A 253 3.82 25.55 17.27
C LEU A 253 2.55 26.38 17.46
N HIS A 254 1.45 26.06 16.76
CA HIS A 254 0.17 26.74 16.95
C HIS A 254 -0.38 26.54 18.37
N VAL A 255 -0.29 25.32 18.92
CA VAL A 255 -0.72 25.04 20.30
C VAL A 255 0.12 25.82 21.32
N GLN A 256 1.44 25.82 21.16
CA GLN A 256 2.35 26.56 22.04
C GLN A 256 2.12 28.07 21.96
N ARG A 257 1.90 28.61 20.75
CA ARG A 257 1.65 30.05 20.55
C ARG A 257 0.33 30.49 21.17
N ILE A 258 -0.69 29.63 21.16
CA ILE A 258 -1.97 29.89 21.85
C ILE A 258 -1.80 29.80 23.37
N ALA A 259 -1.03 28.82 23.87
CA ALA A 259 -0.74 28.68 25.30
C ALA A 259 0.07 29.86 25.87
N ALA A 260 0.86 30.53 25.03
CA ALA A 260 1.64 31.72 25.39
C ALA A 260 0.84 33.04 25.32
N LEU A 261 -0.41 33.04 24.83
CA LEU A 261 -1.26 34.24 24.83
C LEU A 261 -1.80 34.51 26.25
N PRO A 262 -1.93 35.78 26.67
CA PRO A 262 -2.53 36.13 27.95
C PRO A 262 -3.92 35.51 28.11
N PRO A 263 -4.35 35.08 29.33
CA PRO A 263 -5.65 34.43 29.57
C PRO A 263 -6.86 35.24 29.05
N ALA A 264 -6.74 36.56 28.98
CA ALA A 264 -7.78 37.45 28.45
C ALA A 264 -7.92 37.43 26.91
N ALA A 265 -6.88 37.00 26.19
CA ALA A 265 -6.86 36.86 24.72
C ALA A 265 -6.88 35.39 24.26
N ALA A 266 -6.45 34.47 25.13
CA ALA A 266 -6.58 33.03 24.97
C ALA A 266 -8.03 32.62 25.26
N GLY A 267 -8.95 32.93 24.33
CA GLY A 267 -10.27 32.31 24.33
C GLY A 267 -10.14 30.78 24.35
N ASN A 268 -11.13 30.07 24.90
CA ASN A 268 -11.16 28.61 24.89
C ASN A 268 -10.70 28.07 23.53
N PRO A 269 -9.78 27.08 23.48
CA PRO A 269 -9.27 26.58 22.22
C PRO A 269 -10.46 26.19 21.34
N ALA A 270 -10.60 26.87 20.20
CA ALA A 270 -11.78 26.75 19.37
C ALA A 270 -12.03 25.25 19.06
N PRO A 271 -13.28 24.75 19.14
CA PRO A 271 -13.62 23.35 18.87
C PRO A 271 -13.01 22.80 17.56
N ARG A 272 -12.84 23.69 16.58
CA ARG A 272 -12.21 23.44 15.27
C ARG A 272 -10.74 23.01 15.38
N GLN A 273 -9.94 23.61 16.27
CA GLN A 273 -8.52 23.29 16.45
C GLN A 273 -8.31 21.85 16.97
N ARG A 274 -9.12 21.43 17.95
CA ARG A 274 -9.08 20.09 18.54
C ARG A 274 -9.52 19.01 17.55
N SER A 275 -10.47 19.33 16.66
CA SER A 275 -10.91 18.46 15.57
C SER A 275 -9.82 18.30 14.49
N CYS A 276 -9.16 19.40 14.10
CA CYS A 276 -8.05 19.37 13.14
C CYS A 276 -6.88 18.50 13.61
N MET A 277 -6.51 18.57 14.89
CA MET A 277 -5.44 17.72 15.46
C MET A 277 -5.81 16.23 15.47
N LYS A 278 -7.08 15.89 15.73
CA LYS A 278 -7.54 14.50 15.67
C LYS A 278 -7.42 13.93 14.25
N GLY A 279 -7.72 14.73 13.23
CA GLY A 279 -7.57 14.36 11.82
C GLY A 279 -6.11 14.09 11.44
N ALA A 280 -5.19 14.97 11.85
CA ALA A 280 -3.74 14.79 11.64
C ALA A 280 -3.22 13.47 12.23
N ILE A 281 -3.62 13.14 13.46
CA ILE A 281 -3.23 11.87 14.12
C ILE A 281 -3.73 10.65 13.35
N THR A 282 -4.97 10.68 12.86
CA THR A 282 -5.53 9.55 12.09
C THR A 282 -4.65 9.24 10.88
N ILE A 283 -4.18 10.28 10.18
CA ILE A 283 -3.38 10.11 8.97
C ILE A 283 -1.96 9.62 9.30
N SER A 284 -1.38 10.07 10.42
CA SER A 284 -0.10 9.53 10.90
C SER A 284 -0.21 8.04 11.24
N ILE A 285 -1.34 7.60 11.80
CA ILE A 285 -1.60 6.18 12.06
C ILE A 285 -1.70 5.41 10.74
N LEU A 286 -2.46 5.91 9.76
CA LEU A 286 -2.58 5.29 8.43
C LEU A 286 -1.21 5.14 7.76
N LEU A 287 -0.37 6.19 7.79
CA LEU A 287 0.99 6.09 7.25
C LEU A 287 1.82 5.04 7.99
N GLY A 288 1.77 5.04 9.33
CA GLY A 288 2.55 4.10 10.14
C GLY A 288 2.20 2.66 9.82
N VAL A 289 0.91 2.33 9.72
CA VAL A 289 0.44 1.00 9.33
C VAL A 289 0.89 0.66 7.92
N PHE A 290 0.71 1.57 6.96
CA PHE A 290 1.16 1.38 5.59
C PHE A 290 2.66 1.05 5.51
N VAL A 291 3.52 1.81 6.20
CA VAL A 291 4.96 1.53 6.24
C VAL A 291 5.26 0.18 6.87
N CYS A 292 4.66 -0.15 8.01
CA CYS A 292 4.89 -1.42 8.69
C CYS A 292 4.48 -2.63 7.84
N CYS A 293 3.37 -2.53 7.12
CA CYS A 293 2.86 -3.60 6.27
C CYS A 293 3.66 -3.78 4.97
N TRP A 294 4.10 -2.68 4.35
CA TRP A 294 4.77 -2.72 3.05
C TRP A 294 6.30 -2.80 3.13
N ALA A 295 6.92 -2.29 4.20
CA ALA A 295 8.39 -2.27 4.32
C ALA A 295 9.06 -3.65 4.15
N PRO A 296 8.51 -4.76 4.70
CA PRO A 296 9.11 -6.08 4.50
C PRO A 296 9.11 -6.51 3.02
N PHE A 297 8.04 -6.20 2.29
CA PHE A 297 7.97 -6.47 0.85
C PHE A 297 8.94 -5.61 0.04
N PHE A 298 9.08 -4.33 0.36
CA PHE A 298 10.08 -3.49 -0.30
C PHE A 298 11.51 -3.91 0.02
N LEU A 299 11.78 -4.35 1.25
CA LEU A 299 13.06 -4.98 1.57
C LEU A 299 13.26 -6.26 0.76
N HIS A 300 12.19 -7.05 0.57
CA HIS A 300 12.22 -8.21 -0.32
C HIS A 300 12.69 -7.82 -1.74
N LEU A 301 12.06 -6.82 -2.34
CA LEU A 301 12.43 -6.33 -3.67
C LEU A 301 13.87 -5.78 -3.75
N ILE A 302 14.34 -5.08 -2.71
CA ILE A 302 15.72 -4.55 -2.66
C ILE A 302 16.74 -5.70 -2.68
N LEU A 303 16.52 -6.73 -1.85
CA LEU A 303 17.45 -7.86 -1.76
C LEU A 303 17.40 -8.73 -3.02
N LEU A 304 16.22 -8.86 -3.65
CA LEU A 304 16.06 -9.53 -4.94
C LEU A 304 16.96 -8.90 -6.02
N VAL A 305 17.04 -7.56 -6.06
CA VAL A 305 17.88 -6.84 -7.02
C VAL A 305 19.36 -6.85 -6.61
N SER A 306 19.64 -6.71 -5.32
CA SER A 306 20.99 -6.41 -4.81
C SER A 306 21.83 -7.66 -4.51
N CYS A 307 21.23 -8.74 -4.00
CA CYS A 307 21.96 -9.93 -3.52
C CYS A 307 21.19 -11.25 -3.76
N PRO A 308 20.76 -11.57 -4.99
CA PRO A 308 19.89 -12.73 -5.25
C PRO A 308 20.50 -14.10 -4.91
N HIS A 309 21.82 -14.22 -4.79
CA HIS A 309 22.52 -15.48 -4.53
C HIS A 309 23.08 -15.60 -3.10
N HIS A 310 22.95 -14.55 -2.29
CA HIS A 310 23.52 -14.56 -0.95
C HIS A 310 22.59 -15.34 0.01
N PRO A 311 23.12 -16.27 0.85
CA PRO A 311 22.29 -17.16 1.67
C PRO A 311 21.36 -16.41 2.64
N LEU A 312 21.81 -15.31 3.26
CA LEU A 312 20.95 -14.47 4.12
C LEU A 312 19.82 -13.78 3.33
N CYS A 313 20.09 -13.38 2.09
CA CYS A 313 19.09 -12.73 1.25
C CYS A 313 18.04 -13.76 0.80
N LEU A 314 18.48 -14.95 0.37
CA LEU A 314 17.60 -16.08 0.06
C LEU A 314 16.72 -16.47 1.25
N CYS A 315 17.28 -16.48 2.46
CA CYS A 315 16.54 -16.72 3.69
C CYS A 315 15.41 -15.72 3.88
N TYR A 316 15.68 -14.43 3.71
CA TYR A 316 14.64 -13.40 3.79
C TYR A 316 13.63 -13.54 2.64
N MET A 317 14.08 -13.82 1.41
CA MET A 317 13.17 -13.98 0.26
C MET A 317 12.20 -15.15 0.43
N SER A 318 12.59 -16.22 1.13
CA SER A 318 11.76 -17.41 1.32
C SER A 318 10.48 -17.13 2.14
N HIS A 319 10.46 -16.06 2.94
CA HIS A 319 9.30 -15.64 3.74
C HIS A 319 8.30 -14.76 2.96
N PHE A 320 8.37 -14.75 1.63
CA PHE A 320 7.49 -13.97 0.74
C PHE A 320 5.99 -14.04 1.11
N THR A 321 5.49 -15.23 1.44
CA THR A 321 4.09 -15.46 1.85
C THR A 321 3.70 -14.65 3.10
N THR A 322 4.63 -14.47 4.03
CA THR A 322 4.41 -13.67 5.25
C THR A 322 4.28 -12.19 4.89
N TYR A 323 5.06 -11.71 3.92
CA TYR A 323 5.01 -10.33 3.45
C TYR A 323 3.70 -10.04 2.72
N LEU A 324 3.20 -10.99 1.93
CA LEU A 324 1.87 -10.90 1.31
C LEU A 324 0.76 -10.81 2.37
N VAL A 325 0.83 -11.59 3.45
CA VAL A 325 -0.15 -11.46 4.55
C VAL A 325 -0.09 -10.07 5.20
N LEU A 326 1.10 -9.51 5.40
CA LEU A 326 1.22 -8.15 5.94
C LEU A 326 0.61 -7.09 5.01
N ILE A 327 0.78 -7.23 3.70
CA ILE A 327 0.12 -6.38 2.69
C ILE A 327 -1.41 -6.51 2.81
N MET A 328 -1.94 -7.72 2.93
CA MET A 328 -3.38 -7.96 3.11
C MET A 328 -3.90 -7.35 4.42
N CYS A 329 -3.12 -7.44 5.49
CA CYS A 329 -3.45 -6.81 6.78
C CYS A 329 -3.59 -5.28 6.65
N ASN A 330 -2.80 -4.62 5.80
CA ASN A 330 -2.96 -3.17 5.55
C ASN A 330 -4.40 -2.84 5.14
N SER A 331 -4.92 -3.60 4.17
CA SER A 331 -6.27 -3.41 3.62
C SER A 331 -7.40 -3.67 4.63
N VAL A 332 -7.16 -4.51 5.64
CA VAL A 332 -8.10 -4.79 6.75
C VAL A 332 -8.00 -3.71 7.84
N ILE A 333 -6.81 -3.23 8.15
CA ILE A 333 -6.59 -2.29 9.26
C ILE A 333 -7.14 -0.90 8.93
N ASP A 334 -7.12 -0.47 7.66
CA ASP A 334 -7.58 0.85 7.23
C ASP A 334 -9.04 1.14 7.62
N PRO A 335 -10.05 0.31 7.24
CA PRO A 335 -11.42 0.42 7.71
C PRO A 335 -11.60 0.45 9.24
N LEU A 336 -10.78 -0.31 9.98
CA LEU A 336 -10.81 -0.32 11.45
C LEU A 336 -10.35 1.03 12.01
N ILE A 337 -9.27 1.61 11.47
CA ILE A 337 -8.81 2.96 11.83
C ILE A 337 -9.92 3.97 11.56
N TYR A 338 -10.55 3.91 10.39
CA TYR A 338 -11.67 4.76 10.01
C TYR A 338 -12.83 4.70 11.00
N ALA A 339 -13.25 3.49 11.39
CA ALA A 339 -14.30 3.27 12.37
C ALA A 339 -13.93 3.79 13.77
N CYS A 340 -12.67 3.63 14.18
CA CYS A 340 -12.21 4.10 15.50
C CYS A 340 -12.05 5.63 15.56
N ARG A 341 -11.71 6.27 14.43
CA ARG A 341 -11.30 7.68 14.39
C ARG A 341 -12.39 8.64 13.93
N SER A 342 -13.34 8.20 13.09
CA SER A 342 -14.46 9.03 12.62
C SER A 342 -15.77 8.62 13.28
N LEU A 343 -16.34 9.53 14.08
CA LEU A 343 -17.62 9.30 14.75
C LEU A 343 -18.75 9.10 13.75
N GLU A 344 -18.77 9.90 12.68
CA GLU A 344 -19.77 9.87 11.62
C GLU A 344 -19.72 8.54 10.86
N MET A 345 -18.52 8.10 10.46
CA MET A 345 -18.35 6.83 9.76
C MET A 345 -18.74 5.65 10.65
N ARG A 346 -18.35 5.67 11.93
CA ARG A 346 -18.76 4.66 12.92
C ARG A 346 -20.28 4.56 13.09
N LYS A 347 -20.98 5.70 13.13
CA LYS A 347 -22.45 5.72 13.22
C LYS A 347 -23.06 5.09 11.97
N THR A 348 -22.58 5.48 10.79
CA THR A 348 -23.08 4.94 9.52
C THR A 348 -22.78 3.45 9.36
N PHE A 349 -21.62 2.96 9.81
CA PHE A 349 -21.35 1.52 9.83
C PHE A 349 -22.35 0.76 10.69
N LYS A 350 -22.68 1.28 11.89
CA LYS A 350 -23.71 0.68 12.75
C LYS A 350 -25.08 0.69 12.08
N GLU A 351 -25.48 1.82 11.48
CA GLU A 351 -26.75 1.91 10.75
C GLU A 351 -26.83 0.90 9.61
N ILE A 352 -25.78 0.76 8.81
CA ILE A 352 -25.73 -0.20 7.70
C ILE A 352 -25.83 -1.64 8.21
N LEU A 353 -25.04 -2.01 9.22
CA LEU A 353 -25.04 -3.35 9.80
C LEU A 353 -26.38 -3.68 10.48
N CYS A 354 -26.99 -2.72 11.18
CA CYS A 354 -28.32 -2.89 11.78
C CYS A 354 -29.43 -3.01 10.72
N CYS A 355 -29.35 -2.28 9.61
CA CYS A 355 -30.30 -2.43 8.51
C CYS A 355 -30.15 -3.75 7.75
N PHE A 356 -28.93 -4.32 7.66
CA PHE A 356 -28.73 -5.67 7.13
C PHE A 356 -29.22 -6.75 8.11
N GLY A 357 -29.16 -6.51 9.43
CA GLY A 357 -29.68 -7.40 10.47
C GLY A 357 -31.17 -7.29 10.76
N CYS A 358 -31.84 -6.24 10.26
CA CYS A 358 -33.29 -6.02 10.38
C CYS A 358 -33.92 -5.85 8.98
N GLN A 359 -34.02 -6.93 8.22
CA GLN A 359 -35.17 -7.07 7.33
C GLN A 359 -36.28 -7.78 8.13
N PRO A 360 -37.42 -7.12 8.42
CA PRO A 360 -38.63 -7.85 8.76
C PRO A 360 -38.99 -8.67 7.51
N SER A 361 -39.05 -9.99 7.69
CA SER A 361 -39.82 -10.89 6.83
C SER A 361 -41.21 -10.28 6.61
N LEU A 362 -41.52 -9.96 5.35
CA LEU A 362 -42.84 -9.51 4.91
C LEU A 362 -43.46 -10.60 4.05
#